data_AF-A0AAV1E4W4-F1
#
_entry.id   AF-A0AAV1E4W4-F1
#
_cell.length_a   1.000
_cell.length_b   1.000
_cell.length_c   1.000
_cell.angle_alpha   90.00
_cell.angle_beta   90.00
_cell.angle_gamma   90.00
#
_symmetry.space_group_name_H-M   'P 1'
#
loop_
_entity.id
_entity.type
_entity.pdbx_description
1 polymer ?
#
loop_
_entity_poly.entity_id
_entity_poly.type
_entity_poly.pdbx_seq_one_letter_code
_entity_poly.pdbx_strand_id
1 'polypeptide(L)'
;MDTRRRPPKPSSSSSPSSSSTPPPPPCPNAVSFDHHQPPPRQPRASDALPLPLFLTNGVFLVLFFSVAYFLLHRWRDKIRTSTPLHVLTLSELAAILSLIASFIYLLGFFGIDFVQAFVNRPPNEEEDDLAWDEVVPIVDQPPASSAASAAFIVKNPDRKVMELGLEDEELVESVVSGRTPSYSLESTLGDCFKAALIRREAVQRITGRSLAGMPLEGFDYDSILGQCCEMPVGYVQIPVGVAGPLLMNGCEYSVPMATTEGCLVASTNRGCKAIYASGGATSVLLRDAMTRAPVVRFPTAKRATLLKFFLEDPLNFETISLIFNKSSRFARLQGLQCSIAGKNLYIRFSCSTGDAMGMNMVSKGVQNVLDFLRTEFPDMDVIGISGNFCSDKKPAAVNWIEGRGKSVVCEAIITEEVVTKVLKTTVPALVELNMLKNLTGSAVAGALGGFNAHAANIVSAVFIATGQDPAQNIESSHCITMMEAINNGKDLHISVTMPSIEVGTVGGGTQLASQSACLNLLGVKGANKESPGSNARLLATIVAGAVLAGELSLMSAIAAGQLVRSHMKYNRSSRDVAALASS
;
A
#
# COMPACT_ATOMS: atom_id res chain seq x y z
N MET A 1 31.96 56.11 15.37
CA MET A 1 32.67 56.69 16.52
C MET A 1 32.99 55.53 17.45
N ASP A 2 34.11 54.84 17.22
CA ASP A 2 35.42 55.05 17.89
C ASP A 2 35.36 54.67 19.38
N THR A 3 36.24 53.88 20.00
CA THR A 3 37.50 53.22 19.62
C THR A 3 37.96 52.34 20.81
N ARG A 4 38.62 51.18 20.52
CA ARG A 4 39.82 50.56 21.15
C ARG A 4 39.84 50.32 22.70
N ARG A 5 40.35 49.20 23.23
CA ARG A 5 41.74 48.68 23.16
C ARG A 5 41.88 47.23 23.68
N ARG A 6 42.82 46.48 23.07
CA ARG A 6 43.45 45.22 23.55
C ARG A 6 44.62 45.49 24.53
N PRO A 7 45.15 44.44 25.18
CA PRO A 7 46.59 44.34 25.50
C PRO A 7 47.19 42.98 24.99
N PRO A 8 48.50 42.64 25.17
CA PRO A 8 49.48 42.56 24.06
C PRO A 8 50.19 41.18 23.90
N LYS A 9 51.01 41.06 22.83
CA LYS A 9 52.03 39.99 22.61
C LYS A 9 53.44 40.49 23.00
N PRO A 10 54.41 39.59 23.26
CA PRO A 10 55.85 39.84 23.05
C PRO A 10 56.39 38.95 21.88
N SER A 11 57.06 39.53 20.87
CA SER A 11 58.53 39.69 20.64
C SER A 11 59.17 38.49 19.90
N SER A 12 60.10 38.57 18.94
CA SER A 12 60.83 39.65 18.22
C SER A 12 61.81 39.01 17.20
N SER A 13 62.14 39.77 16.13
CA SER A 13 63.38 39.79 15.29
C SER A 13 63.81 38.52 14.52
N SER A 14 64.34 38.54 13.28
CA SER A 14 65.24 39.48 12.58
C SER A 14 65.28 39.23 11.05
N SER A 15 65.64 40.25 10.28
CA SER A 15 65.93 40.31 8.81
C SER A 15 67.47 40.34 8.56
N PRO A 16 68.09 40.51 7.34
CA PRO A 16 67.58 40.74 5.97
C PRO A 16 68.38 40.06 4.77
N SER A 17 67.95 40.37 3.53
CA SER A 17 68.75 40.62 2.28
C SER A 17 68.79 39.62 1.07
N SER A 18 68.18 40.08 -0.04
CA SER A 18 68.47 40.05 -1.50
C SER A 18 69.25 38.93 -2.22
N SER A 19 68.69 38.38 -3.32
CA SER A 19 69.05 38.66 -4.75
C SER A 19 68.81 37.49 -5.76
N SER A 20 68.26 37.85 -6.94
CA SER A 20 68.36 37.28 -8.32
C SER A 20 67.99 35.81 -8.67
N THR A 21 67.13 35.68 -9.69
CA THR A 21 66.69 34.50 -10.48
C THR A 21 67.66 34.00 -11.57
N PRO A 22 67.60 32.70 -11.95
CA PRO A 22 67.87 32.22 -13.33
C PRO A 22 66.78 31.26 -13.91
N PRO A 23 66.83 30.91 -15.23
CA PRO A 23 65.70 30.41 -16.06
C PRO A 23 65.63 28.85 -16.20
N PRO A 24 64.61 28.27 -16.87
CA PRO A 24 64.41 26.81 -16.92
C PRO A 24 64.99 26.15 -18.19
N PRO A 25 65.32 24.84 -18.14
CA PRO A 25 65.43 24.03 -19.36
C PRO A 25 64.81 22.60 -19.18
N PRO A 26 64.88 21.67 -20.15
CA PRO A 26 63.85 21.46 -21.20
C PRO A 26 63.34 19.99 -21.30
N CYS A 27 62.30 19.73 -22.10
CA CYS A 27 61.89 18.37 -22.54
C CYS A 27 62.66 17.91 -23.80
N PRO A 28 62.86 16.59 -24.00
CA PRO A 28 62.39 15.97 -25.25
C PRO A 28 61.91 14.49 -25.20
N ASN A 29 60.80 14.25 -25.91
CA ASN A 29 60.24 13.11 -26.66
C ASN A 29 60.67 11.61 -26.51
N ALA A 30 59.61 10.79 -26.36
CA ALA A 30 59.19 9.57 -27.09
C ALA A 30 60.05 8.28 -27.13
N VAL A 31 59.48 7.13 -26.70
CA VAL A 31 59.40 5.82 -27.41
C VAL A 31 58.27 4.93 -26.81
N SER A 32 57.69 4.11 -27.68
CA SER A 32 56.54 3.18 -27.71
C SER A 32 56.54 1.86 -26.90
N PHE A 33 55.31 1.36 -26.60
CA PHE A 33 54.76 -0.02 -26.46
C PHE A 33 55.57 -1.14 -25.76
N ASP A 34 55.02 -1.78 -24.70
CA ASP A 34 54.31 -3.09 -24.80
C ASP A 34 53.73 -3.63 -23.45
N HIS A 35 52.69 -4.46 -23.59
CA HIS A 35 52.17 -5.54 -22.72
C HIS A 35 51.37 -5.30 -21.41
N HIS A 36 50.11 -5.77 -21.49
CA HIS A 36 49.21 -6.28 -20.45
C HIS A 36 49.81 -6.54 -19.04
N GLN A 37 49.35 -5.77 -18.05
CA GLN A 37 49.22 -6.23 -16.67
C GLN A 37 47.82 -5.90 -16.14
N PRO A 38 47.05 -6.86 -15.60
CA PRO A 38 45.84 -6.56 -14.86
C PRO A 38 46.21 -5.88 -13.52
N PRO A 39 45.33 -5.06 -12.94
CA PRO A 39 45.60 -4.41 -11.66
C PRO A 39 45.79 -5.47 -10.55
N PRO A 40 46.57 -5.15 -9.49
CA PRO A 40 46.85 -6.10 -8.42
C PRO A 40 45.55 -6.54 -7.74
N ARG A 41 45.38 -7.87 -7.59
CA ARG A 41 44.24 -8.46 -6.87
C ARG A 41 44.22 -7.94 -5.43
N GLN A 42 43.11 -7.33 -5.03
CA GLN A 42 42.81 -7.11 -3.61
C GLN A 42 42.70 -8.47 -2.90
N PRO A 43 43.31 -8.65 -1.71
CA PRO A 43 43.17 -9.88 -0.94
C PRO A 43 41.70 -10.16 -0.64
N ARG A 44 41.23 -11.36 -0.94
CA ARG A 44 39.88 -11.79 -0.57
C ARG A 44 39.95 -12.57 0.73
N ALA A 45 38.89 -12.50 1.55
CA ALA A 45 38.77 -13.31 2.77
C ALA A 45 38.88 -14.84 2.51
N SER A 46 38.74 -15.26 1.24
CA SER A 46 38.99 -16.62 0.76
C SER A 46 40.41 -17.13 0.96
N ASP A 47 41.39 -16.22 1.09
CA ASP A 47 42.81 -16.56 1.10
C ASP A 47 43.31 -16.96 2.51
N ALA A 48 42.43 -16.94 3.51
CA ALA A 48 42.72 -17.20 4.92
C ALA A 48 42.39 -18.62 5.40
N LEU A 49 41.90 -19.52 4.53
CA LEU A 49 41.48 -20.88 4.92
C LEU A 49 42.38 -21.98 4.30
N PRO A 50 42.78 -23.00 5.08
CA PRO A 50 43.73 -24.03 4.65
C PRO A 50 43.13 -25.07 3.67
N LEU A 51 41.84 -24.99 3.35
CA LEU A 51 41.11 -25.93 2.46
C LEU A 51 40.30 -25.16 1.40
N PRO A 52 40.10 -25.73 0.20
CA PRO A 52 39.27 -25.11 -0.84
C PRO A 52 37.85 -24.82 -0.32
N LEU A 53 37.41 -23.57 -0.45
CA LEU A 53 36.14 -23.06 0.09
C LEU A 53 34.90 -23.89 -0.26
N PHE A 54 34.83 -24.38 -1.49
CA PHE A 54 33.74 -25.27 -1.92
C PHE A 54 33.68 -26.55 -1.09
N LEU A 55 34.83 -27.10 -0.70
CA LEU A 55 34.93 -28.32 0.09
C LEU A 55 34.46 -28.07 1.52
N THR A 56 34.91 -26.96 2.13
CA THR A 56 34.56 -26.56 3.49
C THR A 56 33.06 -26.23 3.58
N ASN A 57 32.52 -25.49 2.62
CA ASN A 57 31.08 -25.21 2.52
C ASN A 57 30.26 -26.49 2.34
N GLY A 58 30.72 -27.42 1.50
CA GLY A 58 30.09 -28.73 1.34
C GLY A 58 30.02 -29.52 2.66
N VAL A 59 31.13 -29.55 3.42
CA VAL A 59 31.19 -30.23 4.72
C VAL A 59 30.23 -29.61 5.73
N PHE A 60 30.22 -28.28 5.87
CA PHE A 60 29.36 -27.61 6.86
C PHE A 60 27.87 -27.65 6.47
N LEU A 61 27.55 -27.66 5.18
CA LEU A 61 26.18 -27.80 4.69
C LEU A 61 25.65 -29.23 4.94
N VAL A 62 26.45 -30.25 4.63
CA VAL A 62 26.11 -31.65 4.94
C VAL A 62 25.99 -31.86 6.45
N LEU A 63 26.90 -31.30 7.25
CA LEU A 63 26.86 -31.37 8.70
C LEU A 63 25.59 -30.71 9.25
N PHE A 64 25.24 -29.51 8.78
CA PHE A 64 24.06 -28.77 9.21
C PHE A 64 22.77 -29.59 8.98
N PHE A 65 22.56 -30.09 7.77
CA PHE A 65 21.34 -30.85 7.45
C PHE A 65 21.29 -32.22 8.13
N SER A 66 22.43 -32.90 8.28
CA SER A 66 22.49 -34.21 8.94
C SER A 66 22.18 -34.10 10.44
N VAL A 67 22.73 -33.07 11.09
CA VAL A 67 22.53 -32.80 12.52
C VAL A 67 21.11 -32.27 12.80
N ALA A 68 20.60 -31.39 11.94
CA ALA A 68 19.21 -30.94 12.02
C ALA A 68 18.22 -32.11 11.88
N TYR A 69 18.45 -33.01 10.91
CA TYR A 69 17.65 -34.21 10.72
C TYR A 69 17.68 -35.13 11.96
N PHE A 70 18.87 -35.35 12.54
CA PHE A 70 19.03 -36.12 13.77
C PHE A 70 18.23 -35.51 14.94
N LEU A 71 18.32 -34.20 15.15
CA LEU A 71 17.60 -33.50 16.22
C LEU A 71 16.09 -33.56 16.03
N LEU A 72 15.59 -33.37 14.80
CA LEU A 72 14.17 -33.49 14.48
C LEU A 72 13.64 -34.90 14.74
N HIS A 73 14.41 -35.94 14.40
CA HIS A 73 14.03 -37.32 14.70
C HIS A 73 13.97 -37.57 16.20
N ARG A 74 14.96 -37.08 16.97
CA ARG A 74 15.00 -37.25 18.42
C ARG A 74 13.89 -36.49 19.13
N TRP A 75 13.59 -35.27 18.72
CA TRP A 75 12.46 -34.51 19.26
C TRP A 75 11.12 -35.16 18.94
N ARG A 76 10.96 -35.74 17.75
CA ARG A 76 9.78 -36.55 17.41
C ARG A 76 9.62 -37.76 18.33
N ASP A 77 10.71 -38.47 18.62
CA ASP A 77 10.68 -39.63 19.52
C ASP A 77 10.38 -39.21 20.98
N LYS A 78 10.88 -38.05 21.41
CA LYS A 78 10.57 -37.50 22.73
C LYS A 78 9.11 -37.09 22.88
N ILE A 79 8.55 -36.45 21.84
CA ILE A 79 7.12 -36.10 21.78
C ILE A 79 6.26 -37.37 21.85
N ARG A 80 6.65 -38.46 21.16
CA ARG A 80 5.94 -39.74 21.19
C ARG A 80 6.02 -40.48 22.54
N THR A 81 7.08 -40.27 23.30
CA THR A 81 7.32 -40.93 24.59
C THR A 81 7.00 -40.05 25.79
N SER A 82 6.43 -38.86 25.57
CA SER A 82 6.13 -37.85 26.60
C SER A 82 7.35 -37.49 27.46
N THR A 83 8.56 -37.58 26.89
CA THR A 83 9.78 -37.17 27.58
C THR A 83 9.99 -35.67 27.39
N PRO A 84 10.30 -34.91 28.45
CA PRO A 84 10.45 -33.46 28.35
C PRO A 84 11.61 -33.07 27.42
N LEU A 85 11.35 -32.14 26.49
CA LEU A 85 12.32 -31.69 25.46
C LEU A 85 13.60 -31.05 26.05
N HIS A 86 13.52 -30.50 27.27
CA HIS A 86 14.66 -29.88 27.96
C HIS A 86 15.65 -30.91 28.55
N VAL A 87 15.29 -32.19 28.62
CA VAL A 87 16.19 -33.25 29.10
C VAL A 87 17.06 -33.70 27.93
N LEU A 88 18.30 -33.19 27.83
CA LEU A 88 19.21 -33.46 26.71
C LEU A 88 20.18 -34.60 27.02
N THR A 89 20.32 -35.53 26.08
CA THR A 89 21.40 -36.52 26.07
C THR A 89 22.71 -35.89 25.60
N LEU A 90 23.85 -36.51 25.93
CA LEU A 90 25.17 -36.06 25.42
C LEU A 90 25.21 -35.98 23.89
N SER A 91 24.52 -36.90 23.20
CA SER A 91 24.42 -36.88 21.72
C SER A 91 23.61 -35.70 21.19
N GLU A 92 22.55 -35.28 21.90
CA GLU A 92 21.74 -34.12 21.51
C GLU A 92 22.46 -32.81 21.83
N LEU A 93 23.20 -32.75 22.93
CA LEU A 93 24.03 -31.61 23.26
C LEU A 93 25.13 -31.40 22.21
N ALA A 94 25.84 -32.47 21.83
CA ALA A 94 26.84 -32.42 20.76
C ALA A 94 26.23 -32.02 19.40
N ALA A 95 25.04 -32.52 19.09
CA ALA A 95 24.29 -32.13 17.90
C ALA A 95 23.90 -30.65 17.92
N ILE A 96 23.37 -30.13 19.03
CA ILE A 96 23.01 -28.70 19.14
C ILE A 96 24.25 -27.81 18.96
N LEU A 97 25.37 -28.15 19.59
CA LEU A 97 26.63 -27.42 19.43
C LEU A 97 27.13 -27.46 17.98
N SER A 98 27.05 -28.62 17.32
CA SER A 98 27.44 -28.78 15.91
C SER A 98 26.51 -28.02 14.96
N LEU A 99 25.22 -27.95 15.27
CA LEU A 99 24.24 -27.18 14.51
C LEU A 99 24.52 -25.67 14.63
N ILE A 100 24.80 -25.18 15.84
CA ILE A 100 25.14 -23.76 16.07
C ILE A 100 26.45 -23.42 15.36
N ALA A 101 27.48 -24.26 15.48
CA ALA A 101 28.78 -24.02 14.83
C ALA A 101 28.67 -24.01 13.30
N SER A 102 27.93 -24.96 12.71
CA SER A 102 27.69 -24.99 11.26
C SER A 102 26.81 -23.83 10.78
N PHE A 103 25.83 -23.41 11.56
CA PHE A 103 25.00 -22.24 11.26
C PHE A 103 25.81 -20.93 11.29
N ILE A 104 26.64 -20.73 12.32
CA ILE A 104 27.52 -19.54 12.41
C ILE A 104 28.50 -19.52 11.24
N TYR A 105 29.06 -20.67 10.86
CA TYR A 105 29.95 -20.79 9.71
C TYR A 105 29.23 -20.42 8.40
N LEU A 106 28.04 -20.99 8.15
CA LEU A 106 27.25 -20.70 6.95
C LEU A 106 26.80 -19.24 6.89
N LEU A 107 26.41 -18.65 8.03
CA LEU A 107 26.02 -17.23 8.11
C LEU A 107 27.21 -16.30 7.86
N GLY A 108 28.39 -16.62 8.42
CA GLY A 108 29.61 -15.84 8.24
C GLY A 108 30.15 -15.90 6.82
N PHE A 109 29.92 -16.98 6.07
CA PHE A 109 30.46 -17.15 4.72
C PHE A 109 29.48 -16.70 3.62
N PHE A 110 28.19 -17.01 3.75
CA PHE A 110 27.16 -16.51 2.82
C PHE A 110 26.79 -15.03 3.08
N GLY A 111 27.03 -14.52 4.30
CA GLY A 111 26.74 -13.13 4.66
C GLY A 111 27.72 -12.10 4.06
N ILE A 112 28.96 -12.49 3.73
CA ILE A 112 29.97 -11.56 3.21
C ILE A 112 29.67 -11.11 1.78
N ASP A 113 29.15 -12.01 0.92
CA ASP A 113 28.71 -11.64 -0.44
C ASP A 113 27.50 -10.69 -0.39
N PHE A 114 26.63 -10.84 0.62
CA PHE A 114 25.48 -9.95 0.84
C PHE A 114 25.91 -8.57 1.38
N VAL A 115 26.93 -8.52 2.25
CA VAL A 115 27.46 -7.27 2.81
C VAL A 115 28.35 -6.53 1.80
N GLN A 116 29.16 -7.22 0.98
CA GLN A 116 29.95 -6.57 -0.08
C GLN A 116 29.07 -5.93 -1.17
N ALA A 117 27.86 -6.46 -1.42
CA ALA A 117 26.88 -5.84 -2.30
C ALA A 117 26.31 -4.52 -1.73
N PHE A 118 26.33 -4.35 -0.40
CA PHE A 118 25.87 -3.13 0.28
C PHE A 118 26.99 -2.09 0.48
N VAL A 119 28.24 -2.53 0.67
CA VAL A 119 29.39 -1.63 0.96
C VAL A 119 29.92 -0.92 -0.29
N ASN A 120 29.64 -1.41 -1.51
CA ASN A 120 30.09 -0.76 -2.76
C ASN A 120 29.15 0.34 -3.29
N ARG A 121 28.24 0.89 -2.47
CA ARG A 121 27.56 2.16 -2.78
C ARG A 121 28.41 3.33 -2.31
N PRO A 122 28.67 4.35 -3.16
CA PRO A 122 29.41 5.54 -2.73
C PRO A 122 28.58 6.30 -1.67
N PRO A 123 29.20 6.76 -0.56
CA PRO A 123 28.52 7.53 0.48
C PRO A 123 28.62 9.03 0.20
N ASN A 124 27.49 9.74 0.38
CA ASN A 124 27.26 11.17 0.65
C ASN A 124 25.86 11.49 0.08
N GLU A 125 24.86 11.98 0.80
CA GLU A 125 24.80 12.84 1.99
C GLU A 125 23.57 12.50 2.85
N GLU A 126 23.74 12.67 4.15
CA GLU A 126 22.68 12.61 5.17
C GLU A 126 21.79 13.85 5.08
N GLU A 127 20.48 13.64 5.18
CA GLU A 127 19.46 14.67 5.40
C GLU A 127 19.55 15.14 6.85
N ASP A 128 19.94 16.39 7.07
CA ASP A 128 19.63 17.14 8.29
C ASP A 128 18.99 18.48 7.91
N ASP A 129 17.80 18.67 8.50
CA ASP A 129 17.14 19.91 8.90
C ASP A 129 16.72 21.01 7.89
N LEU A 130 15.39 21.12 7.79
CA LEU A 130 14.61 22.26 7.31
C LEU A 130 14.69 23.43 8.30
N ALA A 131 15.23 24.57 7.86
CA ALA A 131 14.82 25.89 8.33
C ALA A 131 14.93 26.92 7.18
N TRP A 132 13.86 27.66 6.97
CA TRP A 132 13.73 28.72 5.98
C TRP A 132 14.44 29.99 6.47
N ASP A 133 15.25 30.63 5.62
CA ASP A 133 15.30 32.10 5.48
C ASP A 133 16.14 32.55 4.26
N GLU A 134 15.75 33.70 3.72
CA GLU A 134 16.17 34.38 2.48
C GLU A 134 17.68 34.45 2.18
N VAL A 135 18.12 34.09 0.95
CA VAL A 135 19.27 34.73 0.28
C VAL A 135 19.13 34.72 -1.26
N VAL A 136 19.39 35.88 -1.85
CA VAL A 136 19.46 36.27 -3.27
C VAL A 136 20.42 35.39 -4.12
N PRO A 137 20.12 35.05 -5.39
CA PRO A 137 21.04 34.24 -6.19
C PRO A 137 22.17 35.10 -6.80
N ILE A 138 23.40 34.75 -6.45
CA ILE A 138 24.62 35.18 -7.15
C ILE A 138 24.79 34.29 -8.39
N VAL A 139 24.98 34.96 -9.53
CA VAL A 139 25.20 34.37 -10.85
C VAL A 139 26.60 33.74 -10.90
N ASP A 140 26.68 32.44 -11.21
CA ASP A 140 27.90 31.83 -11.76
C ASP A 140 27.57 31.12 -13.08
N GLN A 141 28.23 31.58 -14.14
CA GLN A 141 28.13 31.06 -15.50
C GLN A 141 28.90 29.74 -15.65
N PRO A 142 28.37 28.74 -16.38
CA PRO A 142 29.18 27.60 -16.81
C PRO A 142 30.06 27.96 -18.02
N PRO A 143 31.23 27.32 -18.18
CA PRO A 143 32.18 27.64 -19.24
C PRO A 143 31.63 27.23 -20.61
N ALA A 144 31.80 28.13 -21.58
CA ALA A 144 31.45 27.93 -22.97
C ALA A 144 32.20 26.73 -23.56
N SER A 145 31.46 25.71 -24.01
CA SER A 145 31.95 24.76 -25.01
C SER A 145 31.01 24.75 -26.20
N SER A 146 31.51 25.31 -27.29
CA SER A 146 30.92 25.25 -28.62
C SER A 146 31.15 23.87 -29.23
N ALA A 147 30.10 23.10 -29.43
CA ALA A 147 29.92 22.21 -30.59
C ALA A 147 28.58 21.48 -30.47
N ALA A 148 27.61 21.95 -31.25
CA ALA A 148 26.39 21.29 -31.68
C ALA A 148 26.14 19.87 -31.15
N SER A 149 25.42 19.74 -30.02
CA SER A 149 24.60 18.55 -29.80
C SER A 149 23.25 18.82 -30.48
N ALA A 150 23.07 18.22 -31.65
CA ALA A 150 21.76 18.12 -32.26
C ALA A 150 20.83 17.48 -31.23
N ALA A 151 19.86 18.27 -30.75
CA ALA A 151 18.73 17.72 -30.02
C ALA A 151 18.18 16.56 -30.84
N PHE A 152 18.20 15.35 -30.30
CA PHE A 152 17.40 14.25 -30.81
C PHE A 152 15.93 14.60 -30.54
N ILE A 153 15.40 15.52 -31.36
CA ILE A 153 13.98 15.61 -31.63
C ILE A 153 13.66 14.31 -32.34
N VAL A 154 13.21 13.31 -31.59
CA VAL A 154 12.40 12.25 -32.19
C VAL A 154 11.15 12.96 -32.70
N LYS A 155 11.19 13.39 -33.97
CA LYS A 155 9.99 13.80 -34.70
C LYS A 155 9.13 12.56 -34.79
N ASN A 156 8.23 12.39 -33.83
CA ASN A 156 7.20 11.38 -33.93
C ASN A 156 6.30 11.80 -35.10
N PRO A 157 6.26 11.06 -36.23
CA PRO A 157 5.56 11.51 -37.43
C PRO A 157 4.04 11.61 -37.25
N ASP A 158 3.50 11.02 -36.17
CA ASP A 158 2.07 10.98 -35.85
C ASP A 158 1.66 11.97 -34.74
N ARG A 159 2.42 13.03 -34.50
CA ARG A 159 1.96 14.12 -33.62
C ARG A 159 0.88 14.92 -34.37
N LYS A 160 -0.39 14.50 -34.28
CA LYS A 160 -1.52 15.42 -34.45
C LYS A 160 -1.40 16.49 -33.37
N VAL A 161 -0.72 17.59 -33.71
CA VAL A 161 -0.75 18.80 -32.89
C VAL A 161 -2.20 19.25 -32.91
N MET A 162 -2.82 19.31 -31.74
CA MET A 162 -4.15 19.91 -31.64
C MET A 162 -4.00 21.37 -32.06
N GLU A 163 -4.72 21.83 -33.09
CA GLU A 163 -4.70 23.24 -33.46
C GLU A 163 -5.33 24.03 -32.30
N LEU A 164 -4.47 24.69 -31.52
CA LEU A 164 -4.87 25.58 -30.45
C LEU A 164 -5.19 26.96 -31.03
N GLY A 165 -6.18 27.63 -30.46
CA GLY A 165 -6.40 29.06 -30.73
C GLY A 165 -5.19 29.89 -30.28
N LEU A 166 -5.02 31.08 -30.85
CA LEU A 166 -3.89 31.98 -30.52
C LEU A 166 -3.81 32.30 -29.03
N GLU A 167 -4.96 32.51 -28.37
CA GLU A 167 -5.04 32.77 -26.92
C GLU A 167 -4.58 31.55 -26.10
N ASP A 168 -4.93 30.35 -26.54
CA ASP A 168 -4.57 29.11 -25.86
C ASP A 168 -3.07 28.83 -26.00
N GLU A 169 -2.50 29.16 -27.16
CA GLU A 169 -1.07 29.06 -27.42
C GLU A 169 -0.26 29.96 -26.48
N GLU A 170 -0.70 31.22 -26.30
CA GLU A 170 -0.07 32.15 -25.36
C GLU A 170 -0.16 31.66 -23.90
N LEU A 171 -1.32 31.13 -23.50
CA LEU A 171 -1.51 30.55 -22.17
C LEU A 171 -0.60 29.33 -21.94
N VAL A 172 -0.49 28.44 -22.93
CA VAL A 172 0.44 27.30 -22.87
C VAL A 172 1.87 27.81 -22.72
N GLU A 173 2.31 28.78 -23.53
CA GLU A 173 3.66 29.34 -23.44
C GLU A 173 3.91 30.05 -22.10
N SER A 174 2.91 30.72 -21.54
CA SER A 174 2.98 31.30 -20.19
C SER A 174 3.19 30.25 -19.11
N VAL A 175 2.51 29.09 -19.19
CA VAL A 175 2.69 27.97 -18.26
C VAL A 175 4.06 27.30 -18.47
N VAL A 176 4.47 27.07 -19.72
CA VAL A 176 5.78 26.47 -20.07
C VAL A 176 6.94 27.33 -19.57
N SER A 177 6.82 28.66 -19.69
CA SER A 177 7.82 29.62 -19.22
C SER A 177 7.79 29.86 -17.69
N GLY A 178 6.83 29.27 -16.98
CA GLY A 178 6.66 29.45 -15.53
C GLY A 178 6.05 30.78 -15.11
N ARG A 179 5.59 31.62 -16.05
CA ARG A 179 4.89 32.89 -15.76
C ARG A 179 3.53 32.67 -15.13
N THR A 180 2.81 31.61 -15.54
CA THR A 180 1.53 31.22 -14.95
C THR A 180 1.67 29.88 -14.22
N PRO A 181 1.41 29.81 -12.91
CA PRO A 181 1.42 28.54 -12.19
C PRO A 181 0.29 27.61 -12.65
N SER A 182 0.63 26.38 -13.04
CA SER A 182 -0.32 25.39 -13.59
C SER A 182 -1.51 25.07 -12.67
N TYR A 183 -1.32 25.09 -11.34
CA TYR A 183 -2.40 24.82 -10.37
C TYR A 183 -3.45 25.94 -10.28
N SER A 184 -3.17 27.12 -10.85
CA SER A 184 -4.06 28.29 -10.79
C SER A 184 -4.98 28.43 -12.02
N LEU A 185 -4.84 27.54 -13.01
CA LEU A 185 -5.55 27.64 -14.29
C LEU A 185 -7.06 27.57 -14.12
N GLU A 186 -7.58 26.67 -13.27
CA GLU A 186 -9.02 26.54 -13.02
C GLU A 186 -9.59 27.84 -12.43
N SER A 187 -8.92 28.44 -11.44
CA SER A 187 -9.40 29.67 -10.81
C SER A 187 -9.24 30.90 -11.69
N THR A 188 -8.26 30.91 -12.61
CA THR A 188 -7.96 32.06 -13.48
C THR A 188 -8.83 32.05 -14.73
N LEU A 189 -9.03 30.88 -15.34
CA LEU A 189 -9.78 30.74 -16.60
C LEU A 189 -11.29 30.60 -16.36
N GLY A 190 -11.71 30.07 -15.21
CA GLY A 190 -13.13 29.77 -14.95
C GLY A 190 -13.69 28.65 -15.83
N ASP A 191 -12.83 27.92 -16.53
CA ASP A 191 -13.17 26.80 -17.42
C ASP A 191 -12.23 25.64 -17.10
N CYS A 192 -12.77 24.61 -16.43
CA CYS A 192 -12.01 23.46 -15.96
C CYS A 192 -11.52 22.56 -17.11
N PHE A 193 -12.29 22.46 -18.20
CA PHE A 193 -11.90 21.70 -19.38
C PHE A 193 -10.72 22.39 -20.08
N LYS A 194 -10.83 23.70 -20.28
CA LYS A 194 -9.76 24.51 -20.88
C LYS A 194 -8.50 24.48 -20.00
N ALA A 195 -8.64 24.56 -18.68
CA ALA A 195 -7.52 24.43 -17.75
C ALA A 195 -6.78 23.08 -17.92
N ALA A 196 -7.52 21.97 -18.00
CA ALA A 196 -6.95 20.65 -18.24
C ALA A 196 -6.27 20.54 -19.61
N LEU A 197 -6.85 21.14 -20.65
CA LEU A 197 -6.28 21.20 -22.00
C LEU A 197 -4.94 21.95 -22.02
N ILE A 198 -4.92 23.18 -21.53
CA ILE A 198 -3.71 24.03 -21.48
C ILE A 198 -2.61 23.33 -20.69
N ARG A 199 -2.96 22.76 -19.53
CA ARG A 199 -2.01 22.00 -18.70
C ARG A 199 -1.45 20.80 -19.42
N ARG A 200 -2.30 20.01 -20.07
CA ARG A 200 -1.90 18.83 -20.85
C ARG A 200 -0.89 19.22 -21.92
N GLU A 201 -1.15 20.26 -22.70
CA GLU A 201 -0.21 20.69 -23.75
C GLU A 201 1.09 21.24 -23.16
N ALA A 202 1.02 22.06 -22.10
CA ALA A 202 2.21 22.55 -21.41
C ALA A 202 3.10 21.41 -20.92
N VAL A 203 2.52 20.37 -20.30
CA VAL A 203 3.25 19.17 -19.85
C VAL A 203 3.91 18.44 -21.03
N GLN A 204 3.23 18.29 -22.17
CA GLN A 204 3.82 17.67 -23.37
C GLN A 204 5.02 18.47 -23.90
N ARG A 205 4.96 19.80 -23.86
CA ARG A 205 6.05 20.68 -24.31
C ARG A 205 7.24 20.68 -23.36
N ILE A 206 6.98 20.80 -22.05
CA ILE A 206 8.01 20.77 -21.00
C ILE A 206 8.78 19.43 -21.03
N THR A 207 8.06 18.32 -21.16
CA THR A 207 8.67 16.98 -21.07
C THR A 207 9.18 16.46 -22.41
N GLY A 208 8.72 17.00 -23.53
CA GLY A 208 8.93 16.44 -24.87
C GLY A 208 8.29 15.05 -25.07
N ARG A 209 7.38 14.63 -24.17
CA ARG A 209 6.70 13.33 -24.20
C ARG A 209 5.21 13.52 -24.53
N SER A 210 4.65 12.56 -25.28
CA SER A 210 3.24 12.62 -25.69
C SER A 210 2.31 12.00 -24.64
N LEU A 211 1.14 12.61 -24.48
CA LEU A 211 -0.01 12.08 -23.73
C LEU A 211 -1.10 11.53 -24.67
N ALA A 212 -0.78 11.34 -25.97
CA ALA A 212 -1.70 10.75 -26.94
C ALA A 212 -2.25 9.40 -26.44
N GLY A 213 -3.54 9.16 -26.64
CA GLY A 213 -4.24 7.98 -26.14
C GLY A 213 -4.88 8.14 -24.75
N MET A 214 -4.47 9.12 -23.94
CA MET A 214 -5.22 9.53 -22.74
C MET A 214 -6.35 10.49 -23.13
N PRO A 215 -7.63 10.13 -22.96
CA PRO A 215 -8.75 11.00 -23.31
C PRO A 215 -8.77 12.31 -22.51
N LEU A 216 -9.38 13.33 -23.11
CA LEU A 216 -9.60 14.65 -22.51
C LEU A 216 -11.08 15.04 -22.62
N GLU A 217 -11.69 14.87 -23.79
CA GLU A 217 -13.13 15.14 -24.01
C GLU A 217 -14.03 14.10 -23.32
N GLY A 218 -15.30 14.48 -23.08
CA GLY A 218 -16.30 13.56 -22.53
C GLY A 218 -16.24 13.35 -21.02
N PHE A 219 -15.47 14.18 -20.30
CA PHE A 219 -15.38 14.18 -18.84
C PHE A 219 -15.80 15.53 -18.26
N ASP A 220 -16.62 15.49 -17.21
CA ASP A 220 -17.07 16.67 -16.48
C ASP A 220 -15.98 17.09 -15.47
N TYR A 221 -15.09 17.99 -15.88
CA TYR A 221 -13.99 18.49 -15.05
C TYR A 221 -14.45 19.36 -13.87
N ASP A 222 -15.62 20.00 -13.97
CA ASP A 222 -16.18 20.76 -12.85
C ASP A 222 -16.55 19.84 -11.69
N SER A 223 -16.96 18.59 -11.97
CA SER A 223 -17.32 17.60 -10.95
C SER A 223 -16.16 17.12 -10.06
N ILE A 224 -14.90 17.33 -10.49
CA ILE A 224 -13.71 16.91 -9.72
C ILE A 224 -13.03 18.08 -8.99
N LEU A 225 -13.30 19.32 -9.38
CA LEU A 225 -12.61 20.50 -8.87
C LEU A 225 -12.81 20.65 -7.35
N GLY A 226 -11.71 20.71 -6.61
CA GLY A 226 -11.71 20.89 -5.15
C GLY A 226 -12.27 19.70 -4.37
N GLN A 227 -12.46 18.54 -5.02
CA GLN A 227 -13.14 17.40 -4.40
C GLN A 227 -12.47 16.05 -4.69
N CYS A 228 -12.00 15.80 -5.91
CA CYS A 228 -11.53 14.47 -6.33
C CYS A 228 -10.10 14.44 -6.86
N CYS A 229 -9.65 15.47 -7.59
CA CYS A 229 -8.31 15.50 -8.18
C CYS A 229 -7.88 16.92 -8.48
N GLU A 230 -6.62 17.23 -8.21
CA GLU A 230 -5.97 18.48 -8.56
C GLU A 230 -5.18 18.34 -9.87
N MET A 231 -5.05 19.44 -10.60
CA MET A 231 -4.23 19.54 -11.81
C MET A 231 -4.50 18.45 -12.89
N PRO A 232 -5.77 18.21 -13.30
CA PRO A 232 -6.09 17.20 -14.29
C PRO A 232 -5.44 17.47 -15.66
N VAL A 233 -5.05 16.40 -16.37
CA VAL A 233 -4.52 16.43 -17.76
C VAL A 233 -5.26 15.49 -18.72
N GLY A 234 -6.36 14.91 -18.23
CA GLY A 234 -7.07 13.80 -18.85
C GLY A 234 -7.65 12.87 -17.80
N TYR A 235 -8.11 11.70 -18.22
CA TYR A 235 -8.58 10.65 -17.32
C TYR A 235 -8.23 9.26 -17.88
N VAL A 236 -8.19 8.25 -17.01
CA VAL A 236 -7.92 6.86 -17.38
C VAL A 236 -9.22 6.08 -17.48
N GLN A 237 -9.41 5.36 -18.58
CA GLN A 237 -10.56 4.47 -18.78
C GLN A 237 -10.22 3.06 -18.26
N ILE A 238 -11.03 2.55 -17.33
CA ILE A 238 -10.91 1.19 -16.80
C ILE A 238 -12.16 0.40 -17.22
N PRO A 239 -12.02 -0.78 -17.86
CA PRO A 239 -13.18 -1.59 -18.24
C PRO A 239 -14.02 -2.00 -17.04
N VAL A 240 -15.35 -1.87 -17.16
CA VAL A 240 -16.31 -2.31 -16.14
C VAL A 240 -17.07 -3.53 -16.65
N GLY A 241 -16.91 -4.65 -15.97
CA GLY A 241 -17.73 -5.85 -16.16
C GLY A 241 -18.78 -6.01 -15.07
N VAL A 242 -19.73 -6.92 -15.26
CA VAL A 242 -20.77 -7.24 -14.28
C VAL A 242 -20.72 -8.73 -13.94
N ALA A 243 -20.72 -9.06 -12.66
CA ALA A 243 -20.86 -10.43 -12.15
C ALA A 243 -22.21 -10.58 -11.43
N GLY A 244 -22.98 -11.62 -11.75
CA GLY A 244 -24.26 -11.88 -11.09
C GLY A 244 -25.25 -12.73 -11.89
N PRO A 245 -26.48 -12.91 -11.36
CA PRO A 245 -26.95 -12.33 -10.10
C PRO A 245 -26.27 -12.97 -8.88
N LEU A 246 -25.84 -12.15 -7.92
CA LEU A 246 -25.48 -12.57 -6.57
C LEU A 246 -26.76 -12.58 -5.72
N LEU A 247 -27.28 -13.77 -5.42
CA LEU A 247 -28.41 -13.92 -4.50
C LEU A 247 -27.91 -13.89 -3.06
N MET A 248 -28.28 -12.85 -2.31
CA MET A 248 -27.84 -12.64 -0.93
C MET A 248 -28.97 -12.04 -0.09
N ASN A 249 -29.27 -12.63 1.06
CA ASN A 249 -30.36 -12.22 1.95
C ASN A 249 -31.72 -12.10 1.21
N GLY A 250 -32.00 -13.01 0.28
CA GLY A 250 -33.22 -13.03 -0.52
C GLY A 250 -33.31 -11.97 -1.62
N CYS A 251 -32.25 -11.20 -1.86
CA CYS A 251 -32.19 -10.17 -2.90
C CYS A 251 -31.11 -10.49 -3.94
N GLU A 252 -31.32 -10.10 -5.19
CA GLU A 252 -30.36 -10.30 -6.29
C GLU A 252 -29.59 -9.02 -6.60
N TYR A 253 -28.27 -9.13 -6.74
CA TYR A 253 -27.40 -8.01 -7.08
C TYR A 253 -26.56 -8.31 -8.32
N SER A 254 -26.47 -7.33 -9.23
CA SER A 254 -25.54 -7.33 -10.35
C SER A 254 -24.32 -6.51 -9.98
N VAL A 255 -23.21 -7.17 -9.65
CA VAL A 255 -22.03 -6.54 -9.06
C VAL A 255 -21.14 -5.92 -10.15
N PRO A 256 -20.99 -4.58 -10.22
CA PRO A 256 -20.08 -3.94 -11.15
C PRO A 256 -18.63 -4.09 -10.66
N MET A 257 -17.72 -4.41 -11.59
CA MET A 257 -16.32 -4.66 -11.31
C MET A 257 -15.44 -3.98 -12.37
N ALA A 258 -14.69 -2.95 -11.95
CA ALA A 258 -13.75 -2.23 -12.80
C ALA A 258 -12.36 -2.86 -12.71
N THR A 259 -11.87 -3.48 -13.79
CA THR A 259 -10.59 -4.21 -13.76
C THR A 259 -9.98 -4.34 -15.14
N THR A 260 -8.65 -4.46 -15.16
CA THR A 260 -7.88 -4.87 -16.33
C THR A 260 -7.35 -6.29 -16.21
N GLU A 261 -7.62 -6.99 -15.09
CA GLU A 261 -7.21 -8.38 -14.90
C GLU A 261 -8.18 -9.33 -15.63
N GLY A 262 -7.67 -10.00 -16.67
CA GLY A 262 -8.42 -11.05 -17.35
C GLY A 262 -8.82 -12.18 -16.39
N CYS A 263 -9.94 -12.86 -16.69
CA CYS A 263 -10.62 -13.85 -15.84
C CYS A 263 -11.34 -13.32 -14.60
N LEU A 264 -11.01 -12.16 -14.03
CA LEU A 264 -11.51 -11.78 -12.71
C LEU A 264 -13.04 -11.76 -12.65
N VAL A 265 -13.69 -10.95 -13.51
CA VAL A 265 -15.16 -10.84 -13.56
C VAL A 265 -15.82 -12.18 -13.88
N ALA A 266 -15.25 -12.95 -14.82
CA ALA A 266 -15.80 -14.24 -15.22
C ALA A 266 -15.71 -15.29 -14.08
N SER A 267 -14.62 -15.27 -13.30
CA SER A 267 -14.44 -16.11 -12.12
C SER A 267 -15.44 -15.74 -11.03
N THR A 268 -15.57 -14.45 -10.70
CA THR A 268 -16.56 -13.99 -9.73
C THR A 268 -17.98 -14.36 -10.16
N ASN A 269 -18.31 -14.20 -11.44
CA ASN A 269 -19.60 -14.59 -12.01
C ASN A 269 -19.89 -16.09 -11.87
N ARG A 270 -18.87 -16.95 -12.06
CA ARG A 270 -18.98 -18.39 -11.80
C ARG A 270 -19.27 -18.69 -10.33
N GLY A 271 -18.65 -17.95 -9.42
CA GLY A 271 -18.94 -18.00 -7.98
C GLY A 271 -20.38 -17.61 -7.67
N CYS A 272 -20.86 -16.49 -8.21
CA CYS A 272 -22.26 -16.05 -8.07
C CYS A 272 -23.23 -17.13 -8.55
N LYS A 273 -22.94 -17.75 -9.71
CA LYS A 273 -23.74 -18.87 -10.24
C LYS A 273 -23.80 -20.06 -9.27
N ALA A 274 -22.69 -20.43 -8.63
CA ALA A 274 -22.66 -21.54 -7.69
C ALA A 274 -23.47 -21.24 -6.41
N ILE A 275 -23.33 -20.02 -5.88
CA ILE A 275 -24.12 -19.54 -4.74
C ILE A 275 -25.61 -19.54 -5.08
N TYR A 276 -25.98 -18.95 -6.22
CA TYR A 276 -27.37 -18.87 -6.68
C TYR A 276 -28.00 -20.25 -6.82
N ALA A 277 -27.33 -21.16 -7.52
CA ALA A 277 -27.80 -22.52 -7.75
C ALA A 277 -27.94 -23.36 -6.46
N SER A 278 -27.37 -22.89 -5.35
CA SER A 278 -27.43 -23.56 -4.05
C SER A 278 -28.36 -22.85 -3.04
N GLY A 279 -29.18 -21.89 -3.50
CA GLY A 279 -30.18 -21.20 -2.67
C GLY A 279 -29.76 -19.84 -2.14
N GLY A 280 -28.58 -19.34 -2.53
CA GLY A 280 -28.09 -18.01 -2.16
C GLY A 280 -27.16 -17.99 -0.95
N ALA A 281 -26.70 -16.80 -0.62
CA ALA A 281 -25.85 -16.52 0.55
C ALA A 281 -26.63 -15.75 1.63
N THR A 282 -26.15 -15.85 2.86
CA THR A 282 -26.60 -15.05 4.00
C THR A 282 -25.46 -14.13 4.43
N SER A 283 -25.75 -12.85 4.67
CA SER A 283 -24.77 -11.90 5.20
C SER A 283 -25.32 -11.16 6.40
N VAL A 284 -24.43 -10.89 7.37
CA VAL A 284 -24.74 -10.17 8.60
C VAL A 284 -23.67 -9.11 8.83
N LEU A 285 -24.13 -7.87 9.07
CA LEU A 285 -23.28 -6.79 9.51
C LEU A 285 -23.13 -6.85 11.04
N LEU A 286 -21.89 -6.90 11.52
CA LEU A 286 -21.53 -7.03 12.93
C LEU A 286 -21.21 -5.69 13.57
N ARG A 287 -20.64 -4.75 12.80
CA ARG A 287 -20.21 -3.43 13.29
C ARG A 287 -20.22 -2.40 12.16
N ASP A 288 -20.48 -1.13 12.50
CA ASP A 288 -20.42 0.04 11.60
C ASP A 288 -19.83 1.24 12.37
N ALA A 289 -18.52 1.42 12.25
CA ALA A 289 -17.74 2.39 13.00
C ALA A 289 -16.46 2.78 12.24
N MET A 290 -16.44 3.96 11.61
CA MET A 290 -15.19 4.55 11.12
C MET A 290 -14.34 5.06 12.29
N THR A 291 -13.02 5.11 12.12
CA THR A 291 -12.10 5.49 13.19
C THR A 291 -11.14 6.61 12.81
N ARG A 292 -10.78 7.41 13.81
CA ARG A 292 -9.66 8.35 13.77
C ARG A 292 -8.93 8.27 15.10
N ALA A 293 -7.60 8.28 15.06
CA ALA A 293 -6.80 8.20 16.27
C ALA A 293 -5.73 9.28 16.32
N PRO A 294 -5.94 10.41 17.03
CA PRO A 294 -4.89 11.37 17.31
C PRO A 294 -3.83 10.79 18.24
N VAL A 295 -2.67 11.40 18.20
CA VAL A 295 -1.58 11.22 19.17
C VAL A 295 -1.37 12.53 19.90
N VAL A 296 -1.38 12.47 21.22
CA VAL A 296 -1.10 13.60 22.11
C VAL A 296 0.06 13.23 23.04
N ARG A 297 0.73 14.25 23.57
CA ARG A 297 1.92 14.12 24.41
C ARG A 297 1.79 14.96 25.67
N PHE A 298 2.36 14.45 26.75
CA PHE A 298 2.44 15.14 28.04
C PHE A 298 3.88 15.22 28.55
N PRO A 299 4.16 16.05 29.58
CA PRO A 299 5.48 16.09 30.22
C PRO A 299 5.90 14.75 30.84
N THR A 300 4.95 13.98 31.36
CA THR A 300 5.21 12.69 32.03
C THR A 300 4.18 11.63 31.64
N ALA A 301 4.56 10.35 31.77
CA ALA A 301 3.64 9.22 31.58
C ALA A 301 2.44 9.30 32.55
N LYS A 302 2.66 9.72 33.80
CA LYS A 302 1.58 9.92 34.79
C LYS A 302 0.53 10.93 34.32
N ARG A 303 0.94 12.02 33.66
CA ARG A 303 0.00 12.98 33.09
C ARG A 303 -0.79 12.40 31.91
N ALA A 304 -0.12 11.68 31.00
CA ALA A 304 -0.79 10.97 29.91
C ALA A 304 -1.82 9.94 30.43
N THR A 305 -1.51 9.19 31.49
CA THR A 305 -2.44 8.23 32.11
C THR A 305 -3.67 8.90 32.73
N LEU A 306 -3.54 10.13 33.26
CA LEU A 306 -4.69 10.85 33.78
C LEU A 306 -5.70 11.18 32.67
N LEU A 307 -5.23 11.59 31.48
CA LEU A 307 -6.12 11.78 30.35
C LEU A 307 -6.74 10.46 29.87
N LYS A 308 -5.96 9.36 29.82
CA LYS A 308 -6.52 8.03 29.49
C LYS A 308 -7.68 7.66 30.41
N PHE A 309 -7.49 7.76 31.73
CA PHE A 309 -8.53 7.42 32.70
C PHE A 309 -9.72 8.36 32.61
N PHE A 310 -9.49 9.66 32.35
CA PHE A 310 -10.58 10.60 32.10
C PHE A 310 -11.43 10.19 30.88
N LEU A 311 -10.79 9.83 29.76
CA LEU A 311 -11.48 9.46 28.52
C LEU A 311 -12.19 8.11 28.59
N GLU A 312 -11.69 7.18 29.41
CA GLU A 312 -12.27 5.83 29.57
C GLU A 312 -13.26 5.73 30.74
N ASP A 313 -13.40 6.78 31.55
CA ASP A 313 -14.43 6.87 32.58
C ASP A 313 -15.81 7.02 31.91
N PRO A 314 -16.75 6.07 32.13
CA PRO A 314 -18.10 6.14 31.58
C PRO A 314 -18.85 7.42 31.93
N LEU A 315 -18.55 8.06 33.08
CA LEU A 315 -19.18 9.31 33.50
C LEU A 315 -18.83 10.49 32.59
N ASN A 316 -17.69 10.45 31.91
CA ASN A 316 -17.24 11.52 31.00
C ASN A 316 -17.68 11.30 29.55
N PHE A 317 -18.06 10.06 29.18
CA PHE A 317 -18.35 9.71 27.80
C PHE A 317 -19.49 10.53 27.20
N GLU A 318 -20.55 10.83 27.97
CA GLU A 318 -21.69 11.62 27.48
C GLU A 318 -21.27 13.04 27.07
N THR A 319 -20.46 13.71 27.90
CA THR A 319 -19.90 15.04 27.60
C THR A 319 -19.00 15.00 26.37
N ILE A 320 -18.10 14.02 26.27
CA ILE A 320 -17.20 13.88 25.12
C ILE A 320 -17.99 13.60 23.85
N SER A 321 -18.99 12.72 23.92
CA SER A 321 -19.89 12.39 22.81
C SER A 321 -20.67 13.62 22.36
N LEU A 322 -21.23 14.41 23.28
CA LEU A 322 -21.93 15.65 22.95
C LEU A 322 -21.03 16.61 22.17
N ILE A 323 -19.78 16.78 22.59
CA ILE A 323 -18.81 17.68 21.95
C ILE A 323 -18.40 17.17 20.57
N PHE A 324 -18.11 15.87 20.46
CA PHE A 324 -17.78 15.21 19.20
C PHE A 324 -18.92 15.36 18.19
N ASN A 325 -20.16 15.08 18.62
CA ASN A 325 -21.34 15.01 17.76
C ASN A 325 -21.79 16.39 17.25
N LYS A 326 -21.36 17.51 17.85
CA LYS A 326 -21.60 18.87 17.32
C LYS A 326 -20.99 19.09 15.93
N SER A 327 -20.02 18.27 15.54
CA SER A 327 -19.35 18.38 14.23
C SER A 327 -20.25 18.05 13.04
N SER A 328 -21.28 17.21 13.23
CA SER A 328 -22.14 16.70 12.15
C SER A 328 -23.45 16.10 12.67
N ARG A 329 -24.52 16.25 11.88
CA ARG A 329 -25.80 15.57 12.15
C ARG A 329 -25.74 14.04 12.02
N PHE A 330 -24.74 13.49 11.34
CA PHE A 330 -24.58 12.05 11.13
C PHE A 330 -23.51 11.41 12.01
N ALA A 331 -22.52 12.18 12.45
CA ALA A 331 -21.44 11.67 13.29
C ALA A 331 -21.99 11.33 14.67
N ARG A 332 -21.94 10.05 15.06
CA ARG A 332 -22.24 9.64 16.44
C ARG A 332 -21.06 8.87 17.01
N LEU A 333 -20.41 9.44 18.03
CA LEU A 333 -19.36 8.76 18.79
C LEU A 333 -19.94 7.50 19.45
N GLN A 334 -19.28 6.38 19.22
CA GLN A 334 -19.66 5.06 19.76
C GLN A 334 -18.69 4.57 20.82
N GLY A 335 -17.43 4.99 20.77
CA GLY A 335 -16.43 4.53 21.74
C GLY A 335 -15.08 5.21 21.58
N LEU A 336 -14.27 5.09 22.63
CA LEU A 336 -12.89 5.55 22.70
C LEU A 336 -12.03 4.39 23.17
N GLN A 337 -10.89 4.18 22.53
CA GLN A 337 -9.90 3.19 22.95
C GLN A 337 -8.54 3.86 23.06
N CYS A 338 -7.99 3.92 24.28
CA CYS A 338 -6.75 4.63 24.54
C CYS A 338 -5.58 3.66 24.70
N SER A 339 -4.45 3.96 24.05
CA SER A 339 -3.18 3.24 24.21
C SER A 339 -2.05 4.19 24.57
N ILE A 340 -1.17 3.80 25.49
CA ILE A 340 -0.06 4.64 25.99
C ILE A 340 1.28 4.07 25.51
N ALA A 341 2.16 4.96 25.06
CA ALA A 341 3.58 4.66 24.84
C ALA A 341 4.42 5.74 25.52
N GLY A 342 4.96 5.44 26.71
CA GLY A 342 5.68 6.40 27.53
C GLY A 342 4.80 7.60 27.91
N LYS A 343 5.18 8.79 27.45
CA LYS A 343 4.45 10.05 27.69
C LYS A 343 3.48 10.44 26.56
N ASN A 344 3.28 9.56 25.59
CA ASN A 344 2.35 9.75 24.47
C ASN A 344 1.09 8.91 24.69
N LEU A 345 -0.06 9.46 24.30
CA LEU A 345 -1.36 8.81 24.33
C LEU A 345 -1.96 8.80 22.92
N TYR A 346 -2.37 7.61 22.47
CA TYR A 346 -3.08 7.38 21.22
C TYR A 346 -4.54 7.11 21.54
N ILE A 347 -5.46 7.89 20.98
CA ILE A 347 -6.88 7.86 21.36
C ILE A 347 -7.68 7.45 20.13
N ARG A 348 -8.14 6.21 20.03
CA ARG A 348 -8.91 5.73 18.87
C ARG A 348 -10.40 6.00 19.07
N PHE A 349 -10.91 7.01 18.36
CA PHE A 349 -12.33 7.35 18.32
C PHE A 349 -13.03 6.43 17.32
N SER A 350 -14.14 5.82 17.74
CA SER A 350 -15.03 5.02 16.88
C SER A 350 -16.35 5.75 16.69
N CYS A 351 -16.81 5.89 15.45
CA CYS A 351 -17.96 6.73 15.13
C CYS A 351 -18.77 6.19 13.94
N SER A 352 -20.11 6.26 14.03
CA SER A 352 -20.97 6.07 12.86
C SER A 352 -21.04 7.34 12.01
N THR A 353 -21.14 7.18 10.69
CA THR A 353 -20.93 8.27 9.72
C THR A 353 -22.08 8.43 8.72
N GLY A 354 -23.22 7.80 9.00
CA GLY A 354 -24.30 7.66 8.03
C GLY A 354 -23.83 6.90 6.80
N ASP A 355 -24.22 7.36 5.61
CA ASP A 355 -23.86 6.73 4.34
C ASP A 355 -22.49 7.16 3.79
N ALA A 356 -21.82 8.10 4.45
CA ALA A 356 -20.46 8.47 4.09
C ALA A 356 -19.46 7.44 4.63
N MET A 357 -18.36 7.23 3.92
CA MET A 357 -17.20 6.53 4.49
C MET A 357 -16.69 7.29 5.72
N GLY A 358 -16.70 8.64 5.66
CA GLY A 358 -16.79 9.50 6.84
C GLY A 358 -15.47 10.02 7.42
N MET A 359 -14.33 9.79 6.77
CA MET A 359 -13.02 10.20 7.29
C MET A 359 -12.90 11.69 7.64
N ASN A 360 -13.38 12.59 6.78
CA ASN A 360 -13.38 14.03 7.06
C ASN A 360 -14.31 14.39 8.24
N MET A 361 -15.45 13.71 8.32
CA MET A 361 -16.45 13.92 9.37
C MET A 361 -15.90 13.51 10.74
N VAL A 362 -15.25 12.35 10.83
CA VAL A 362 -14.65 11.85 12.08
C VAL A 362 -13.50 12.75 12.50
N SER A 363 -12.62 13.17 11.58
CA SER A 363 -11.52 14.08 11.89
C SER A 363 -11.99 15.40 12.51
N LYS A 364 -13.09 15.98 12.00
CA LYS A 364 -13.69 17.20 12.57
C LYS A 364 -14.23 16.97 13.98
N GLY A 365 -14.91 15.84 14.22
CA GLY A 365 -15.39 15.46 15.55
C GLY A 365 -14.26 15.30 16.56
N VAL A 366 -13.15 14.67 16.15
CA VAL A 366 -11.95 14.53 16.98
C VAL A 366 -11.36 15.90 17.30
N GLN A 367 -11.24 16.80 16.32
CA GLN A 367 -10.69 18.14 16.55
C GLN A 367 -11.47 18.90 17.63
N ASN A 368 -12.82 18.86 17.58
CA ASN A 368 -13.66 19.47 18.61
C ASN A 368 -13.36 18.93 20.02
N VAL A 369 -13.15 17.61 20.15
CA VAL A 369 -12.83 16.99 21.43
C VAL A 369 -11.44 17.40 21.90
N LEU A 370 -10.44 17.44 21.01
CA LEU A 370 -9.09 17.88 21.36
C LEU A 370 -9.07 19.35 21.84
N ASP A 371 -9.83 20.23 21.19
CA ASP A 371 -9.94 21.64 21.59
C ASP A 371 -10.63 21.79 22.94
N PHE A 372 -11.67 20.98 23.22
CA PHE A 372 -12.27 20.92 24.55
C PHE A 372 -11.27 20.45 25.61
N LEU A 373 -10.57 19.35 25.36
CA LEU A 373 -9.62 18.74 26.31
C LEU A 373 -8.48 19.68 26.66
N ARG A 374 -8.06 20.60 25.78
CA ARG A 374 -7.03 21.61 26.08
C ARG A 374 -7.41 22.55 27.23
N THR A 375 -8.70 22.67 27.55
CA THR A 375 -9.15 23.49 28.70
C THR A 375 -8.82 22.81 30.02
N GLU A 376 -9.07 21.50 30.13
CA GLU A 376 -8.83 20.69 31.34
C GLU A 376 -7.40 20.13 31.42
N PHE A 377 -6.75 19.97 30.27
CA PHE A 377 -5.39 19.45 30.12
C PHE A 377 -4.53 20.46 29.33
N PRO A 378 -4.22 21.64 29.90
CA PRO A 378 -3.47 22.69 29.19
C PRO A 378 -2.01 22.32 28.91
N ASP A 379 -1.49 21.29 29.59
CA ASP A 379 -0.16 20.70 29.35
C ASP A 379 -0.16 19.61 28.26
N MET A 380 -1.31 19.37 27.59
CA MET A 380 -1.45 18.45 26.47
C MET A 380 -0.93 19.07 25.17
N ASP A 381 0.08 18.45 24.58
CA ASP A 381 0.58 18.77 23.25
C ASP A 381 -0.08 17.85 22.20
N VAL A 382 -0.73 18.43 21.19
CA VAL A 382 -1.38 17.67 20.11
C VAL A 382 -0.36 17.48 18.99
N ILE A 383 0.27 16.31 18.97
CA ILE A 383 1.32 15.97 17.99
C ILE A 383 0.72 15.76 16.59
N GLY A 384 -0.47 15.17 16.52
CA GLY A 384 -1.16 15.02 15.24
C GLY A 384 -2.55 14.41 15.37
N ILE A 385 -3.44 14.80 14.47
CA ILE A 385 -4.82 14.28 14.40
C ILE A 385 -4.88 12.80 13.99
N SER A 386 -3.82 12.29 13.36
CA SER A 386 -3.66 10.91 12.94
C SER A 386 -2.29 10.37 13.38
N GLY A 387 -2.26 9.73 14.55
CA GLY A 387 -1.10 9.03 15.11
C GLY A 387 -0.95 7.59 14.62
N ASN A 388 -1.45 7.27 13.42
CA ASN A 388 -1.47 5.94 12.81
C ASN A 388 -2.19 4.81 13.57
N PHE A 389 -2.76 5.06 14.76
CA PHE A 389 -3.55 4.08 15.52
C PHE A 389 -5.02 3.96 15.04
N CYS A 390 -5.39 4.61 13.92
CA CYS A 390 -6.74 4.50 13.35
C CYS A 390 -7.06 3.04 12.98
N SER A 391 -6.23 2.30 12.23
CA SER A 391 -5.19 2.74 11.27
C SER A 391 -5.84 2.97 9.90
N ASP A 392 -5.25 3.79 9.02
CA ASP A 392 -5.87 4.14 7.72
C ASP A 392 -4.90 3.93 6.56
N LYS A 393 -5.24 3.08 5.59
CA LYS A 393 -4.41 2.73 4.42
C LYS A 393 -3.08 2.08 4.82
N LYS A 394 -3.02 1.39 5.97
CA LYS A 394 -1.84 0.65 6.43
C LYS A 394 -2.26 -0.69 7.04
N PRO A 395 -1.55 -1.80 6.76
CA PRO A 395 -1.86 -3.06 7.39
C PRO A 395 -1.65 -2.94 8.91
N ALA A 396 -2.71 -3.17 9.69
CA ALA A 396 -2.68 -2.99 11.14
C ALA A 396 -3.57 -3.98 11.87
N ALA A 397 -3.02 -4.61 12.92
CA ALA A 397 -3.71 -5.63 13.69
C ALA A 397 -4.94 -5.08 14.43
N VAL A 398 -4.89 -3.79 14.82
CA VAL A 398 -6.03 -3.14 15.47
C VAL A 398 -7.28 -3.15 14.57
N ASN A 399 -7.13 -3.01 13.25
CA ASN A 399 -8.28 -3.06 12.34
C ASN A 399 -8.78 -4.49 12.10
N TRP A 400 -7.88 -5.47 12.16
CA TRP A 400 -8.25 -6.89 12.13
C TRP A 400 -9.04 -7.32 13.37
N ILE A 401 -8.59 -6.89 14.56
CA ILE A 401 -9.11 -7.33 15.86
C ILE A 401 -10.37 -6.54 16.25
N GLU A 402 -10.31 -5.22 16.15
CA GLU A 402 -11.36 -4.32 16.67
C GLU A 402 -12.34 -3.87 15.58
N GLY A 403 -12.04 -4.17 14.32
CA GLY A 403 -12.76 -3.68 13.14
C GLY A 403 -12.51 -2.21 12.83
N ARG A 404 -12.90 -1.80 11.62
CA ARG A 404 -12.89 -0.39 11.14
C ARG A 404 -13.80 -0.21 9.93
N GLY A 405 -14.64 0.82 9.91
CA GLY A 405 -15.71 0.88 8.91
C GLY A 405 -16.76 -0.19 9.22
N LYS A 406 -16.99 -1.13 8.30
CA LYS A 406 -18.05 -2.13 8.38
C LYS A 406 -17.45 -3.53 8.55
N SER A 407 -17.85 -4.22 9.61
CA SER A 407 -17.48 -5.62 9.85
C SER A 407 -18.61 -6.52 9.37
N VAL A 408 -18.33 -7.38 8.40
CA VAL A 408 -19.34 -8.24 7.76
C VAL A 408 -18.90 -9.70 7.80
N VAL A 409 -19.85 -10.60 8.06
CA VAL A 409 -19.72 -12.02 7.75
C VAL A 409 -20.70 -12.38 6.65
N CYS A 410 -20.26 -13.20 5.69
CA CYS A 410 -21.10 -13.72 4.63
C CYS A 410 -20.83 -15.22 4.46
N GLU A 411 -21.88 -16.02 4.32
CA GLU A 411 -21.80 -17.47 4.20
C GLU A 411 -22.74 -18.04 3.14
N ALA A 412 -22.43 -19.23 2.66
CA ALA A 412 -23.30 -20.00 1.78
C ALA A 412 -23.06 -21.51 1.99
N ILE A 413 -24.08 -22.30 1.67
CA ILE A 413 -23.96 -23.75 1.52
C ILE A 413 -23.99 -24.06 0.03
N ILE A 414 -22.97 -24.75 -0.48
CA ILE A 414 -22.86 -25.15 -1.88
C ILE A 414 -23.07 -26.67 -1.96
N THR A 415 -24.08 -27.07 -2.73
CA THR A 415 -24.45 -28.49 -2.84
C THR A 415 -23.39 -29.31 -3.59
N GLU A 416 -23.28 -30.60 -3.28
CA GLU A 416 -22.36 -31.54 -3.96
C GLU A 416 -22.44 -31.45 -5.49
N GLU A 417 -23.67 -31.38 -6.00
CA GLU A 417 -23.95 -31.29 -7.43
C GLU A 417 -23.34 -30.02 -8.03
N VAL A 418 -23.49 -28.87 -7.35
CA VAL A 418 -22.96 -27.59 -7.83
C VAL A 418 -21.44 -27.56 -7.72
N VAL A 419 -20.85 -28.09 -6.64
CA VAL A 419 -19.39 -28.22 -6.51
C VAL A 419 -18.82 -29.02 -7.67
N THR A 420 -19.45 -30.14 -8.02
CA THR A 420 -19.00 -31.01 -9.11
C THR A 420 -19.25 -30.39 -10.49
N LYS A 421 -20.49 -29.94 -10.76
CA LYS A 421 -20.91 -29.50 -12.10
C LYS A 421 -20.51 -28.07 -12.43
N VAL A 422 -20.52 -27.15 -11.48
CA VAL A 422 -20.17 -25.74 -11.70
C VAL A 422 -18.73 -25.48 -11.32
N LEU A 423 -18.30 -25.91 -10.14
CA LEU A 423 -16.97 -25.62 -9.61
C LEU A 423 -15.88 -26.61 -10.06
N LYS A 424 -16.29 -27.74 -10.66
CA LYS A 424 -15.40 -28.73 -11.30
C LYS A 424 -14.33 -29.27 -10.34
N THR A 425 -14.71 -29.46 -9.07
CA THR A 425 -13.85 -29.97 -7.99
C THR A 425 -14.68 -30.82 -7.03
N THR A 426 -14.13 -31.19 -5.87
CA THR A 426 -14.81 -31.92 -4.79
C THR A 426 -14.74 -31.15 -3.47
N VAL A 427 -15.68 -31.42 -2.56
CA VAL A 427 -15.70 -30.80 -1.22
C VAL A 427 -14.42 -31.09 -0.42
N PRO A 428 -13.92 -32.34 -0.33
CA PRO A 428 -12.68 -32.62 0.41
C PRO A 428 -11.48 -31.83 -0.11
N ALA A 429 -11.34 -31.70 -1.44
CA ALA A 429 -10.25 -30.95 -2.04
C ALA A 429 -10.30 -29.45 -1.71
N LEU A 430 -11.50 -28.86 -1.65
CA LEU A 430 -11.68 -27.46 -1.27
C LEU A 430 -11.34 -27.21 0.20
N VAL A 431 -11.83 -28.08 1.10
CA VAL A 431 -11.57 -27.97 2.54
C VAL A 431 -10.08 -28.13 2.83
N GLU A 432 -9.44 -29.15 2.25
CA GLU A 432 -8.00 -29.39 2.39
C GLU A 432 -7.19 -28.20 1.86
N LEU A 433 -7.51 -27.71 0.65
CA LEU A 433 -6.82 -26.57 0.07
C LEU A 433 -7.00 -25.31 0.91
N ASN A 434 -8.21 -25.04 1.44
CA ASN A 434 -8.44 -23.87 2.29
C ASN A 434 -7.59 -23.92 3.56
N MET A 435 -7.54 -25.08 4.21
CA MET A 435 -6.71 -25.29 5.39
C MET A 435 -5.22 -25.08 5.06
N LEU A 436 -4.70 -25.73 4.02
CA LEU A 436 -3.28 -25.65 3.68
C LEU A 436 -2.86 -24.29 3.14
N LYS A 437 -3.68 -23.65 2.30
CA LYS A 437 -3.36 -22.37 1.65
C LYS A 437 -3.74 -21.18 2.51
N ASN A 438 -5.04 -20.99 2.75
CA ASN A 438 -5.57 -19.76 3.31
C ASN A 438 -5.28 -19.65 4.81
N LEU A 439 -5.18 -20.78 5.53
CA LEU A 439 -4.83 -20.79 6.95
C LEU A 439 -3.34 -21.06 7.16
N THR A 440 -2.87 -22.28 6.91
CA THR A 440 -1.48 -22.67 7.20
C THR A 440 -0.48 -21.88 6.36
N GLY A 441 -0.70 -21.74 5.06
CA GLY A 441 0.18 -20.96 4.18
C GLY A 441 0.30 -19.50 4.61
N SER A 442 -0.83 -18.85 4.91
CA SER A 442 -0.87 -17.49 5.43
C SER A 442 -0.18 -17.36 6.80
N ALA A 443 -0.35 -18.35 7.68
CA ALA A 443 0.34 -18.38 8.98
C ALA A 443 1.86 -18.51 8.80
N VAL A 444 2.33 -19.38 7.91
CA VAL A 444 3.76 -19.51 7.57
C VAL A 444 4.31 -18.21 6.98
N ALA A 445 3.52 -17.48 6.20
CA ALA A 445 3.89 -16.20 5.64
C ALA A 445 3.86 -15.03 6.64
N GLY A 446 3.37 -15.25 7.88
CA GLY A 446 3.15 -14.16 8.85
C GLY A 446 2.12 -13.14 8.39
N ALA A 447 1.12 -13.57 7.61
CA ALA A 447 0.12 -12.68 7.04
C ALA A 447 -0.75 -12.04 8.13
N LEU A 448 -1.00 -10.73 8.00
CA LEU A 448 -1.88 -9.98 8.87
C LEU A 448 -3.22 -9.74 8.18
N GLY A 449 -4.29 -10.38 8.67
CA GLY A 449 -5.65 -10.28 8.09
C GLY A 449 -5.81 -10.91 6.70
N GLY A 450 -4.76 -11.50 6.12
CA GLY A 450 -4.72 -12.08 4.78
C GLY A 450 -4.99 -13.58 4.74
N PHE A 451 -6.01 -14.08 5.45
CA PHE A 451 -6.35 -15.52 5.49
C PHE A 451 -7.35 -15.92 4.41
N ASN A 452 -7.08 -15.51 3.17
CA ASN A 452 -7.98 -15.62 2.02
C ASN A 452 -7.20 -15.88 0.72
N ALA A 453 -7.91 -16.11 -0.39
CA ALA A 453 -7.30 -16.35 -1.68
C ALA A 453 -7.00 -15.06 -2.45
N HIS A 454 -8.00 -14.21 -2.67
CA HIS A 454 -7.90 -12.98 -3.47
C HIS A 454 -8.96 -11.93 -3.14
N ALA A 455 -9.34 -11.76 -1.86
CA ALA A 455 -10.34 -10.77 -1.47
C ALA A 455 -10.00 -9.35 -2.01
N ALA A 456 -8.72 -9.00 -2.02
CA ALA A 456 -8.20 -7.73 -2.55
C ALA A 456 -8.54 -7.48 -4.03
N ASN A 457 -8.58 -8.52 -4.87
CA ASN A 457 -8.95 -8.37 -6.29
C ASN A 457 -10.40 -7.93 -6.42
N ILE A 458 -11.29 -8.57 -5.66
CA ILE A 458 -12.72 -8.28 -5.69
C ILE A 458 -13.01 -6.89 -5.10
N VAL A 459 -12.44 -6.60 -3.92
CA VAL A 459 -12.60 -5.31 -3.25
C VAL A 459 -12.13 -4.18 -4.15
N SER A 460 -10.94 -4.28 -4.73
CA SER A 460 -10.41 -3.25 -5.65
C SER A 460 -11.32 -3.02 -6.85
N ALA A 461 -11.78 -4.10 -7.49
CA ALA A 461 -12.61 -3.99 -8.68
C ALA A 461 -13.98 -3.33 -8.38
N VAL A 462 -14.61 -3.69 -7.26
CA VAL A 462 -15.86 -3.04 -6.82
C VAL A 462 -15.60 -1.60 -6.37
N PHE A 463 -14.51 -1.33 -5.67
CA PHE A 463 -14.16 0.00 -5.15
C PHE A 463 -13.96 1.00 -6.29
N ILE A 464 -13.17 0.64 -7.30
CA ILE A 464 -12.94 1.50 -8.47
C ILE A 464 -14.25 1.73 -9.23
N ALA A 465 -15.06 0.68 -9.43
CA ALA A 465 -16.34 0.80 -10.12
C ALA A 465 -17.33 1.71 -9.39
N THR A 466 -17.32 1.70 -8.06
CA THR A 466 -18.31 2.40 -7.23
C THR A 466 -17.78 3.68 -6.58
N GLY A 467 -16.60 4.16 -6.96
CA GLY A 467 -16.05 5.45 -6.52
C GLY A 467 -15.60 5.49 -5.07
N GLN A 468 -15.21 4.34 -4.53
CA GLN A 468 -14.57 4.24 -3.22
C GLN A 468 -13.09 4.64 -3.32
N ASP A 469 -12.39 4.70 -2.18
CA ASP A 469 -10.95 4.99 -2.13
C ASP A 469 -10.15 3.70 -2.34
N PRO A 470 -9.46 3.50 -3.49
CA PRO A 470 -8.76 2.25 -3.76
C PRO A 470 -7.59 1.97 -2.81
N ALA A 471 -7.03 3.00 -2.16
CA ALA A 471 -5.95 2.81 -1.19
C ALA A 471 -6.44 2.15 0.10
N GLN A 472 -7.75 2.24 0.40
CA GLN A 472 -8.37 1.55 1.54
C GLN A 472 -8.52 0.04 1.30
N ASN A 473 -8.25 -0.46 0.09
CA ASN A 473 -8.17 -1.90 -0.18
C ASN A 473 -7.18 -2.63 0.75
N ILE A 474 -6.14 -1.94 1.23
CA ILE A 474 -5.15 -2.51 2.17
C ILE A 474 -5.84 -3.16 3.38
N GLU A 475 -6.81 -2.47 3.98
CA GLU A 475 -7.51 -2.95 5.18
C GLU A 475 -8.90 -3.51 4.85
N SER A 476 -9.56 -2.95 3.83
CA SER A 476 -10.87 -3.44 3.36
C SER A 476 -10.81 -4.84 2.76
N SER A 477 -9.63 -5.33 2.39
CA SER A 477 -9.42 -6.71 1.94
C SER A 477 -9.01 -7.69 3.05
N HIS A 478 -8.89 -7.22 4.31
CA HIS A 478 -8.77 -8.14 5.43
C HIS A 478 -9.94 -9.12 5.43
N CYS A 479 -9.62 -10.40 5.31
CA CYS A 479 -10.60 -11.45 5.14
C CYS A 479 -10.02 -12.77 5.64
N ILE A 480 -10.83 -13.51 6.40
CA ILE A 480 -10.63 -14.93 6.65
C ILE A 480 -11.70 -15.74 5.93
N THR A 481 -11.25 -16.71 5.13
CA THR A 481 -12.11 -17.63 4.40
C THR A 481 -12.11 -18.98 5.12
N MET A 482 -13.30 -19.45 5.50
CA MET A 482 -13.49 -20.75 6.14
C MET A 482 -14.27 -21.67 5.20
N MET A 483 -13.93 -22.95 5.21
CA MET A 483 -14.57 -23.99 4.41
C MET A 483 -14.71 -25.25 5.25
N GLU A 484 -15.93 -25.77 5.33
CA GLU A 484 -16.25 -26.96 6.12
C GLU A 484 -17.11 -27.93 5.30
N ALA A 485 -16.82 -29.21 5.44
CA ALA A 485 -17.63 -30.26 4.85
C ALA A 485 -18.83 -30.52 5.78
N ILE A 486 -20.05 -30.40 5.26
CA ILE A 486 -21.29 -30.61 6.02
C ILE A 486 -22.13 -31.71 5.38
N ASN A 487 -23.26 -32.08 5.99
CA ASN A 487 -24.19 -33.09 5.46
C ASN A 487 -23.49 -34.41 5.09
N ASN A 488 -22.68 -34.94 6.02
CA ASN A 488 -21.84 -36.14 5.82
C ASN A 488 -20.78 -35.97 4.73
N GLY A 489 -20.29 -34.75 4.52
CA GLY A 489 -19.21 -34.43 3.60
C GLY A 489 -19.63 -34.20 2.15
N LYS A 490 -20.94 -34.15 1.89
CA LYS A 490 -21.49 -33.95 0.55
C LYS A 490 -21.49 -32.49 0.13
N ASP A 491 -21.88 -31.62 1.05
CA ASP A 491 -22.02 -30.20 0.77
C ASP A 491 -20.89 -29.40 1.42
N LEU A 492 -20.62 -28.24 0.86
CA LEU A 492 -19.61 -27.30 1.35
C LEU A 492 -20.30 -26.14 2.05
N HIS A 493 -20.04 -25.94 3.34
CA HIS A 493 -20.21 -24.64 3.95
C HIS A 493 -18.98 -23.79 3.65
N ILE A 494 -19.20 -22.56 3.21
CA ILE A 494 -18.15 -21.57 2.98
C ILE A 494 -18.56 -20.25 3.62
N SER A 495 -17.62 -19.59 4.28
CA SER A 495 -17.82 -18.24 4.80
C SER A 495 -16.61 -17.35 4.60
N VAL A 496 -16.87 -16.04 4.55
CA VAL A 496 -15.88 -14.98 4.61
C VAL A 496 -16.23 -14.03 5.75
N THR A 497 -15.23 -13.65 6.53
CA THR A 497 -15.37 -12.62 7.57
C THR A 497 -14.40 -11.48 7.28
N MET A 498 -14.97 -10.30 7.06
CA MET A 498 -14.25 -9.08 6.67
C MET A 498 -14.47 -8.00 7.73
N PRO A 499 -13.53 -7.81 8.68
CA PRO A 499 -13.76 -6.96 9.85
C PRO A 499 -13.64 -5.46 9.56
N SER A 500 -13.04 -5.07 8.42
CA SER A 500 -12.62 -3.70 8.18
C SER A 500 -12.98 -3.10 6.81
N ILE A 501 -14.19 -3.34 6.29
CA ILE A 501 -14.62 -2.79 4.99
C ILE A 501 -14.94 -1.29 5.10
N GLU A 502 -14.19 -0.45 4.40
CA GLU A 502 -14.34 1.01 4.41
C GLU A 502 -15.05 1.49 3.15
N VAL A 503 -16.37 1.63 3.23
CA VAL A 503 -17.18 2.08 2.09
C VAL A 503 -18.15 3.18 2.48
N GLY A 504 -18.53 3.97 1.47
CA GLY A 504 -19.59 4.96 1.52
C GLY A 504 -20.31 5.09 0.18
N THR A 505 -21.50 5.65 0.21
CA THR A 505 -22.35 5.89 -0.97
C THR A 505 -22.63 7.38 -1.21
N VAL A 506 -21.97 8.24 -0.42
CA VAL A 506 -21.91 9.70 -0.59
C VAL A 506 -20.49 10.22 -0.36
N GLY A 507 -20.13 11.26 -1.09
CA GLY A 507 -18.82 11.94 -1.00
C GLY A 507 -17.71 11.23 -1.77
N GLY A 508 -16.57 11.93 -1.95
CA GLY A 508 -15.45 11.43 -2.74
C GLY A 508 -15.85 11.08 -4.17
N GLY A 509 -15.28 10.01 -4.72
CA GLY A 509 -15.53 9.57 -6.09
C GLY A 509 -16.95 9.05 -6.36
N THR A 510 -17.78 8.82 -5.34
CA THR A 510 -19.14 8.26 -5.48
C THR A 510 -20.09 9.16 -6.29
N GLN A 511 -19.79 10.45 -6.36
CA GLN A 511 -20.59 11.43 -7.10
C GLN A 511 -20.31 11.48 -8.60
N LEU A 512 -19.16 10.93 -9.04
CA LEU A 512 -18.77 10.93 -10.45
C LEU A 512 -19.76 10.08 -11.25
N ALA A 513 -20.10 10.52 -12.46
CA ALA A 513 -21.23 9.97 -13.21
C ALA A 513 -21.18 8.44 -13.38
N SER A 514 -20.03 7.91 -13.80
CA SER A 514 -19.82 6.46 -14.01
C SER A 514 -19.94 5.68 -12.70
N GLN A 515 -19.31 6.17 -11.63
CA GLN A 515 -19.33 5.55 -10.31
C GLN A 515 -20.72 5.58 -9.67
N SER A 516 -21.44 6.69 -9.83
CA SER A 516 -22.84 6.84 -9.45
C SER A 516 -23.74 5.86 -10.21
N ALA A 517 -23.50 5.62 -11.50
CA ALA A 517 -24.25 4.63 -12.27
C ALA A 517 -24.03 3.20 -11.72
N CYS A 518 -22.81 2.85 -11.34
CA CYS A 518 -22.52 1.56 -10.69
C CYS A 518 -23.18 1.44 -9.31
N LEU A 519 -23.22 2.51 -8.51
CA LEU A 519 -23.95 2.52 -7.24
C LEU A 519 -25.48 2.43 -7.45
N ASN A 520 -26.02 3.02 -8.52
CA ASN A 520 -27.43 2.90 -8.88
C ASN A 520 -27.78 1.46 -9.29
N LEU A 521 -26.90 0.79 -10.05
CA LEU A 521 -27.07 -0.63 -10.42
C LEU A 521 -27.23 -1.53 -9.19
N LEU A 522 -26.50 -1.21 -8.12
CA LEU A 522 -26.58 -1.90 -6.83
C LEU A 522 -27.76 -1.43 -5.94
N GLY A 523 -28.47 -0.37 -6.32
CA GLY A 523 -29.56 0.20 -5.53
C GLY A 523 -29.13 0.96 -4.27
N VAL A 524 -27.86 1.37 -4.17
CA VAL A 524 -27.28 1.97 -2.95
C VAL A 524 -26.77 3.40 -3.13
N LYS A 525 -26.97 4.04 -4.28
CA LYS A 525 -26.47 5.39 -4.53
C LYS A 525 -27.08 6.42 -3.57
N GLY A 526 -26.23 7.28 -3.00
CA GLY A 526 -26.67 8.40 -2.18
C GLY A 526 -26.95 8.03 -0.72
N ALA A 527 -27.38 9.05 0.04
CA ALA A 527 -27.76 8.87 1.43
C ALA A 527 -29.19 8.35 1.55
N ASN A 528 -29.41 7.41 2.47
CA ASN A 528 -30.74 6.95 2.81
C ASN A 528 -31.35 7.90 3.87
N LYS A 529 -32.47 8.53 3.52
CA LYS A 529 -33.13 9.54 4.39
C LYS A 529 -33.86 8.92 5.57
N GLU A 530 -34.40 7.72 5.41
CA GLU A 530 -35.21 7.03 6.43
C GLU A 530 -34.32 6.28 7.42
N SER A 531 -33.28 5.62 6.91
CA SER A 531 -32.32 4.85 7.70
C SER A 531 -30.89 5.24 7.32
N PRO A 532 -30.34 6.35 7.86
CA PRO A 532 -28.98 6.79 7.57
C PRO A 532 -27.94 5.67 7.76
N GLY A 533 -27.08 5.53 6.76
CA GLY A 533 -26.04 4.49 6.70
C GLY A 533 -26.50 3.16 6.12
N SER A 534 -27.79 2.95 5.86
CA SER A 534 -28.29 1.66 5.34
C SER A 534 -27.74 1.35 3.95
N ASN A 535 -27.57 2.35 3.09
CA ASN A 535 -27.01 2.15 1.75
C ASN A 535 -25.53 1.76 1.83
N ALA A 536 -24.76 2.44 2.69
CA ALA A 536 -23.35 2.08 2.88
C ALA A 536 -23.19 0.71 3.54
N ARG A 537 -24.06 0.34 4.50
CA ARG A 537 -24.10 -1.00 5.09
C ARG A 537 -24.40 -2.07 4.03
N LEU A 538 -25.38 -1.82 3.17
CA LEU A 538 -25.72 -2.72 2.07
C LEU A 538 -24.59 -2.85 1.04
N LEU A 539 -23.89 -1.75 0.71
CA LEU A 539 -22.71 -1.83 -0.14
C LEU A 539 -21.62 -2.74 0.45
N ALA A 540 -21.35 -2.65 1.76
CA ALA A 540 -20.38 -3.53 2.39
C ALA A 540 -20.79 -5.00 2.39
N THR A 541 -22.09 -5.30 2.56
CA THR A 541 -22.55 -6.69 2.47
C THR A 541 -22.44 -7.22 1.05
N ILE A 542 -22.72 -6.40 0.03
CA ILE A 542 -22.53 -6.76 -1.39
C ILE A 542 -21.05 -7.02 -1.68
N VAL A 543 -20.14 -6.18 -1.16
CA VAL A 543 -18.69 -6.40 -1.29
C VAL A 543 -18.30 -7.75 -0.67
N ALA A 544 -18.75 -8.06 0.54
CA ALA A 544 -18.45 -9.34 1.20
C ALA A 544 -19.03 -10.54 0.44
N GLY A 545 -20.26 -10.45 -0.08
CA GLY A 545 -20.86 -11.50 -0.90
C GLY A 545 -20.16 -11.69 -2.25
N ALA A 546 -19.67 -10.61 -2.86
CA ALA A 546 -18.84 -10.69 -4.05
C ALA A 546 -17.48 -11.35 -3.75
N VAL A 547 -16.87 -11.05 -2.60
CA VAL A 547 -15.65 -11.70 -2.12
C VAL A 547 -15.90 -13.19 -1.91
N LEU A 548 -16.98 -13.58 -1.23
CA LEU A 548 -17.38 -14.99 -1.07
C LEU A 548 -17.47 -15.72 -2.41
N ALA A 549 -18.13 -15.11 -3.41
CA ALA A 549 -18.23 -15.65 -4.77
C ALA A 549 -16.84 -15.81 -5.43
N GLY A 550 -16.01 -14.77 -5.33
CA GLY A 550 -14.64 -14.78 -5.84
C GLY A 550 -13.81 -15.89 -5.21
N GLU A 551 -13.81 -15.99 -3.88
CA GLU A 551 -13.07 -16.99 -3.10
C GLU A 551 -13.47 -18.41 -3.52
N LEU A 552 -14.77 -18.68 -3.58
CA LEU A 552 -15.32 -19.98 -3.99
C LEU A 552 -14.82 -20.40 -5.37
N SER A 553 -14.88 -19.50 -6.34
CA SER A 553 -14.46 -19.80 -7.72
C SER A 553 -12.95 -19.99 -7.85
N LEU A 554 -12.14 -19.10 -7.24
CA LEU A 554 -10.68 -19.19 -7.34
C LEU A 554 -10.15 -20.45 -6.63
N MET A 555 -10.61 -20.72 -5.41
CA MET A 555 -10.21 -21.92 -4.66
C MET A 555 -10.58 -23.19 -5.44
N SER A 556 -11.73 -23.21 -6.10
CA SER A 556 -12.15 -24.32 -6.96
C SER A 556 -11.25 -24.48 -8.19
N ALA A 557 -10.85 -23.38 -8.83
CA ALA A 557 -9.95 -23.42 -9.96
C ALA A 557 -8.53 -23.91 -9.57
N ILE A 558 -8.05 -23.56 -8.38
CA ILE A 558 -6.77 -24.04 -7.84
C ILE A 558 -6.87 -25.53 -7.50
N ALA A 559 -7.91 -25.95 -6.77
CA ALA A 559 -8.12 -27.35 -6.39
C ALA A 559 -8.22 -28.27 -7.62
N ALA A 560 -8.81 -27.78 -8.72
CA ALA A 560 -8.92 -28.52 -9.98
C ALA A 560 -7.67 -28.41 -10.90
N GLY A 561 -6.64 -27.67 -10.51
CA GLY A 561 -5.44 -27.44 -11.34
C GLY A 561 -5.69 -26.60 -12.60
N GLN A 562 -6.75 -25.78 -12.63
CA GLN A 562 -7.23 -25.05 -13.81
C GLN A 562 -6.78 -23.60 -13.90
N LEU A 563 -6.09 -23.08 -12.88
CA LEU A 563 -5.72 -21.67 -12.77
C LEU A 563 -4.92 -21.18 -14.00
N VAL A 564 -3.79 -21.85 -14.29
CA VAL A 564 -2.88 -21.45 -15.38
C VAL A 564 -3.59 -21.48 -16.74
N ARG A 565 -4.36 -22.54 -17.03
CA ARG A 565 -5.08 -22.68 -18.30
C ARG A 565 -6.12 -21.57 -18.49
N SER A 566 -6.77 -21.16 -17.41
CA SER A 566 -7.79 -20.09 -17.46
C SER A 566 -7.13 -18.73 -17.70
N HIS A 567 -6.05 -18.40 -16.97
CA HIS A 567 -5.29 -17.17 -17.18
C HIS A 567 -4.71 -17.09 -18.60
N MET A 568 -4.17 -18.19 -19.14
CA MET A 568 -3.64 -18.21 -20.51
C MET A 568 -4.72 -17.97 -21.57
N LYS A 569 -5.98 -18.32 -21.31
CA LYS A 569 -7.09 -18.14 -22.26
C LYS A 569 -7.64 -16.71 -22.28
N TYR A 570 -7.77 -16.07 -21.11
CA TYR A 570 -8.46 -14.78 -21.01
C TYR A 570 -7.58 -13.60 -20.59
N ASN A 571 -6.39 -13.85 -20.02
CA ASN A 571 -5.47 -12.81 -19.54
C ASN A 571 -4.23 -12.66 -20.45
N ARG A 572 -4.08 -13.50 -21.46
CA ARG A 572 -3.20 -13.26 -22.62
C ARG A 572 -4.08 -13.22 -23.86
N SER A 573 -4.02 -12.13 -24.62
CA SER A 573 -4.78 -12.06 -25.85
C SER A 573 -4.21 -13.11 -26.82
N SER A 574 -5.06 -13.95 -27.40
CA SER A 574 -4.68 -14.83 -28.52
C SER A 574 -4.25 -14.01 -29.75
N ARG A 575 -4.54 -12.70 -29.75
CA ARG A 575 -4.12 -11.74 -30.76
C ARG A 575 -2.63 -11.42 -30.68
N ASP A 576 -2.04 -11.28 -29.49
CA ASP A 576 -0.61 -10.96 -29.34
C ASP A 576 0.28 -12.11 -29.83
N VAL A 577 -0.16 -13.36 -29.62
CA VAL A 577 0.56 -14.56 -30.09
C VAL A 577 0.47 -14.70 -31.61
N ALA A 578 -0.67 -14.34 -32.22
CA ALA A 578 -0.83 -14.38 -33.67
C ALA A 578 -0.05 -13.24 -34.37
N ALA A 579 0.00 -12.05 -33.77
CA ALA A 579 0.77 -10.92 -34.27
C ALA A 579 2.28 -11.18 -34.20
N LEU A 580 2.79 -11.78 -33.11
CA LEU A 580 4.19 -12.19 -32.98
C LEU A 580 4.59 -13.38 -33.86
N ALA A 581 3.63 -14.18 -34.32
CA ALA A 581 3.87 -15.26 -35.29
C ALA A 581 3.76 -14.81 -36.75
N SER A 582 3.33 -13.57 -36.99
CA SER A 582 3.19 -12.96 -38.33
C SER A 582 4.11 -11.76 -38.56
N SER A 583 4.97 -11.44 -37.59
CA SER A 583 6.12 -10.54 -37.67
C SER A 583 7.41 -11.34 -37.63
#